data_AF-A0A945HAV0-F1
#
_entry.id   AF-A0A945HAV0-F1
#
_cell.length_a   1.000
_cell.length_b   1.000
_cell.length_c   1.000
_cell.angle_alpha   90.00
_cell.angle_beta   90.00
_cell.angle_gamma   90.00
#
_symmetry.space_group_name_H-M   'P 1'
#
loop_
_entity.id
_entity.type
_entity.pdbx_description
1 polymer ?
#
loop_
_entity_poly.entity_id
_entity_poly.type
_entity_poly.pdbx_seq_one_letter_code
_entity_poly.pdbx_strand_id
1 'polypeptide(L)'
;MINTLRLIAVGLGCTAALHGTPAKELKLDELFPKDRLLEVNIALSEADWEKIRYQRRTRENALPPSRKFEPPPPPYSYVEASVTIDGVTYPKVGLRKKGFIGSQGTT
;
A
#
# COMPACT_ATOMS: atom_id res chain seq x y z
N MET A 1 62.61 24.11 15.48
CA MET A 1 62.13 23.12 16.47
C MET A 1 60.70 23.51 16.82
N ILE A 2 59.69 23.03 16.07
CA ILE A 2 58.68 22.00 16.46
C ILE A 2 57.93 22.43 17.74
N ASN A 3 56.62 22.70 17.81
CA ASN A 3 55.46 21.95 17.31
C ASN A 3 54.20 22.86 17.36
N THR A 4 53.48 23.10 16.26
CA THR A 4 52.21 22.44 15.88
C THR A 4 51.04 22.63 16.86
N LEU A 5 50.11 23.53 16.53
CA LEU A 5 48.69 23.31 16.81
C LEU A 5 47.87 23.67 15.56
N ARG A 6 47.25 22.63 15.01
CA ARG A 6 46.34 22.66 13.87
C ARG A 6 45.00 23.23 14.31
N LEU A 7 44.42 24.13 13.52
CA LEU A 7 42.96 24.22 13.34
C LEU A 7 42.73 24.71 11.91
N ILE A 8 42.48 23.75 11.03
CA ILE A 8 42.08 23.98 9.65
C ILE A 8 40.63 24.44 9.68
N ALA A 9 40.41 25.73 9.41
CA ALA A 9 39.11 26.26 9.05
C ALA A 9 38.85 25.93 7.56
N VAL A 10 38.07 24.87 7.32
CA VAL A 10 37.45 24.54 6.03
C VAL A 10 36.05 24.08 6.41
N GLY A 11 34.94 24.57 5.89
CA GLY A 11 34.68 25.52 4.83
C GLY A 11 33.17 25.48 4.71
N LEU A 12 32.55 26.64 4.87
CA LEU A 12 31.14 26.88 4.69
C LEU A 12 30.73 26.45 3.26
N GLY A 13 29.69 25.62 3.11
CA GLY A 13 29.03 25.45 1.83
C GLY A 13 28.68 24.02 1.47
N CYS A 14 27.53 23.56 1.94
CA CYS A 14 26.56 22.79 1.16
C CYS A 14 25.30 22.58 2.00
N THR A 15 24.66 23.68 2.42
CA THR A 15 23.23 23.65 2.69
C THR A 15 22.53 23.67 1.34
N ALA A 16 22.59 22.55 0.61
CA ALA A 16 21.59 22.27 -0.39
C ALA A 16 20.29 22.11 0.40
N ALA A 17 19.56 23.22 0.54
CA ALA A 17 18.21 23.19 1.05
C ALA A 17 17.47 22.13 0.24
N LEU A 18 17.11 21.05 0.92
CA LEU A 18 16.05 20.13 0.53
C LEU A 18 14.77 20.97 0.48
N HIS A 19 14.62 21.80 -0.55
CA HIS A 19 13.35 22.37 -0.89
C HIS A 19 12.52 21.22 -1.44
N GLY A 20 11.91 20.46 -0.53
CA GLY A 20 10.78 19.62 -0.88
C GLY A 20 9.79 20.52 -1.61
N THR A 21 9.54 20.23 -2.88
CA THR A 21 8.52 20.95 -3.64
C THR A 21 7.24 20.89 -2.81
N PRO A 22 6.59 22.04 -2.53
CA PRO A 22 5.33 22.01 -1.80
C PRO A 22 4.38 21.09 -2.56
N ALA A 23 3.81 20.11 -1.84
CA ALA A 23 2.86 19.19 -2.43
C ALA A 23 1.69 19.99 -3.01
N LYS A 24 1.21 19.60 -4.19
CA LYS A 24 0.04 20.21 -4.81
C LYS A 24 -1.13 20.15 -3.81
N GLU A 25 -1.81 21.28 -3.61
CA GLU A 25 -3.04 21.31 -2.83
C GLU A 25 -4.10 20.42 -3.50
N LEU A 26 -4.62 19.44 -2.76
CA LEU A 26 -5.62 18.50 -3.25
C LEU A 26 -7.01 19.13 -3.18
N LYS A 27 -7.71 19.22 -4.32
CA LYS A 27 -9.10 19.67 -4.40
C LYS A 27 -10.04 18.48 -4.56
N LEU A 28 -11.24 18.55 -3.95
CA LEU A 28 -12.20 17.45 -3.96
C LEU A 28 -12.59 17.02 -5.38
N ASP A 29 -12.85 17.99 -6.26
CA ASP A 29 -13.23 17.71 -7.66
C ASP A 29 -12.10 17.04 -8.46
N GLU A 30 -10.84 17.22 -8.05
CA GLU A 30 -9.69 16.55 -8.67
C GLU A 30 -9.48 15.12 -8.15
N LEU A 31 -9.93 14.82 -6.93
CA LEU A 31 -9.83 13.49 -6.33
C LEU A 31 -10.86 12.51 -6.90
N PHE A 32 -12.06 13.02 -7.24
CA PHE A 32 -13.17 12.22 -7.76
C PHE A 32 -13.76 12.81 -9.04
N PRO A 33 -12.96 12.91 -10.13
CA PRO A 33 -13.43 13.40 -11.42
C PRO A 33 -14.55 12.50 -11.95
N LYS A 34 -15.63 13.10 -12.46
CA LYS A 34 -16.82 12.38 -12.94
C LYS A 34 -16.68 11.86 -14.37
N ASP A 35 -15.68 12.34 -15.09
CA ASP A 35 -15.43 12.16 -16.52
C ASP A 35 -14.15 11.38 -16.80
N ARG A 36 -13.53 10.80 -15.77
CA ARG A 36 -12.27 10.06 -15.88
C ARG A 36 -12.40 8.67 -15.26
N LEU A 37 -11.84 7.68 -15.97
CA LEU A 37 -11.61 6.34 -15.44
C LEU A 37 -10.19 6.24 -14.88
N LEU A 38 -10.06 5.68 -13.67
CA LEU A 38 -8.75 5.37 -13.08
C LEU A 38 -8.25 4.03 -13.62
N GLU A 39 -7.03 4.03 -14.19
CA GLU A 39 -6.38 2.79 -14.59
C GLU A 39 -5.57 2.22 -13.42
N VAL A 40 -5.88 0.99 -13.02
CA VAL A 40 -5.20 0.29 -11.94
C VAL A 40 -4.69 -1.05 -12.44
N ASN A 41 -3.38 -1.16 -12.58
CA ASN A 41 -2.69 -2.39 -12.95
C ASN A 41 -2.11 -3.04 -11.70
N ILE A 42 -2.45 -4.30 -11.44
CA ILE A 42 -1.96 -5.06 -10.29
C ILE A 42 -1.15 -6.25 -10.80
N ALA A 43 0.11 -6.34 -10.40
CA ALA A 43 0.99 -7.46 -10.69
C ALA A 43 1.35 -8.17 -9.37
N LEU A 44 1.23 -9.49 -9.36
CA LEU A 44 1.60 -10.35 -8.25
C LEU A 44 2.13 -11.68 -8.77
N SER A 45 2.80 -12.45 -7.91
CA SER A 45 3.29 -13.78 -8.28
C SER A 45 2.12 -14.75 -8.49
N GLU A 46 2.33 -15.79 -9.32
CA GLU A 46 1.35 -16.86 -9.50
C GLU A 46 1.07 -17.58 -8.16
N ALA A 47 2.10 -17.81 -7.34
CA ALA A 47 1.95 -18.42 -6.02
C ALA A 47 1.07 -17.58 -5.07
N ASP A 48 1.24 -16.26 -5.08
CA ASP A 48 0.42 -15.34 -4.29
C ASP A 48 -1.02 -15.27 -4.82
N TRP A 49 -1.20 -15.32 -6.14
CA TRP A 49 -2.52 -15.41 -6.76
C TRP A 49 -3.25 -16.69 -6.35
N GLU A 50 -2.60 -17.85 -6.48
CA GLU A 50 -3.16 -19.15 -6.07
C GLU A 50 -3.50 -19.17 -4.57
N LYS A 51 -2.70 -18.52 -3.73
CA LYS A 51 -2.96 -18.39 -2.30
C LYS A 51 -4.25 -17.63 -1.99
N ILE A 52 -4.57 -16.55 -2.71
CA ILE A 52 -5.70 -15.67 -2.37
C ILE A 52 -6.99 -15.96 -3.16
N ARG A 53 -6.90 -16.51 -4.37
CA ARG A 53 -8.07 -16.67 -5.27
C ARG A 53 -9.15 -17.60 -4.70
N TYR A 54 -8.77 -18.60 -3.92
CA TYR A 54 -9.70 -19.56 -3.31
C TYR A 54 -10.12 -19.18 -1.89
N GLN A 55 -9.57 -18.09 -1.32
CA GLN A 55 -9.97 -17.67 0.01
C GLN A 55 -11.42 -17.19 0.00
N ARG A 56 -12.21 -17.74 0.92
CA ARG A 56 -13.65 -17.56 0.97
C ARG A 56 -14.10 -17.39 2.41
N ARG A 57 -14.96 -16.40 2.64
CA ARG A 57 -15.74 -16.28 3.88
C ARG A 57 -17.04 -17.06 3.70
N THR A 58 -17.37 -17.93 4.65
CA THR A 58 -18.63 -18.68 4.69
C THR A 58 -19.57 -18.06 5.72
N ARG A 59 -20.85 -18.47 5.73
CA ARG A 59 -21.78 -17.98 6.74
C ARG A 59 -21.34 -18.42 8.14
N GLU A 60 -20.91 -19.68 8.26
CA GLU A 60 -20.55 -20.34 9.50
C GLU A 60 -19.32 -19.68 10.13
N ASN A 61 -18.31 -19.37 9.32
CA ASN A 61 -17.09 -18.73 9.82
C ASN A 61 -17.25 -17.22 10.08
N ALA A 62 -18.22 -16.56 9.44
CA ALA A 62 -18.44 -15.12 9.60
C ALA A 62 -19.50 -14.77 10.65
N LEU A 63 -20.46 -15.67 10.85
CA LEU A 63 -21.57 -15.53 11.79
C LEU A 63 -21.61 -16.63 12.88
N PRO A 64 -20.48 -17.07 13.48
CA PRO A 64 -20.52 -18.06 14.54
C PRO A 64 -21.16 -17.48 15.81
N PRO A 65 -21.82 -18.27 16.68
CA PRO A 65 -22.41 -17.75 17.92
C PRO A 65 -21.42 -17.01 18.82
N SER A 66 -20.14 -17.41 18.82
CA SER A 66 -19.05 -16.74 19.55
C SER A 66 -18.85 -15.28 19.15
N ARG A 67 -19.31 -14.87 17.96
CA ARG A 67 -19.18 -13.49 17.46
C ARG A 67 -19.81 -12.42 18.35
N LYS A 68 -20.71 -12.84 19.25
CA LYS A 68 -21.37 -11.98 20.24
C LYS A 68 -20.39 -11.48 21.30
N PHE A 69 -19.30 -12.20 21.52
CA PHE A 69 -18.31 -11.92 22.56
C PHE A 69 -16.99 -11.43 21.96
N GLU A 70 -16.62 -11.89 20.77
CA GLU A 70 -15.39 -11.48 20.08
C GLU A 70 -15.54 -11.51 18.55
N PRO A 71 -14.84 -10.67 17.78
CA PRO A 71 -14.88 -10.75 16.33
C PRO A 71 -14.36 -12.10 15.80
N PRO A 72 -14.99 -12.70 14.78
CA PRO A 72 -14.42 -13.88 14.11
C PRO A 72 -13.06 -13.55 13.48
N PRO A 73 -12.16 -14.54 13.35
CA PRO A 73 -10.85 -14.33 12.75
C PRO A 73 -10.95 -13.82 11.31
N PRO A 74 -9.98 -13.01 10.85
CA PRO A 74 -9.96 -12.52 9.48
C PRO A 74 -9.72 -13.70 8.49
N PRO A 75 -10.56 -13.88 7.47
CA PRO A 75 -10.49 -15.04 6.57
C PRO A 75 -9.56 -14.81 5.37
N TYR A 76 -9.04 -13.60 5.21
CA TYR A 76 -8.25 -13.21 4.06
C TYR A 76 -6.85 -12.83 4.49
N SER A 77 -5.87 -13.46 3.86
CA SER A 77 -4.46 -13.16 4.06
C SER A 77 -4.02 -12.04 3.12
N TYR A 78 -2.99 -11.31 3.53
CA TYR A 78 -2.27 -10.42 2.64
C TYR A 78 -1.21 -11.20 1.85
N VAL A 79 -0.98 -10.75 0.62
CA VAL A 79 0.14 -11.10 -0.23
C VAL A 79 0.80 -9.83 -0.74
N GLU A 80 2.03 -9.93 -1.23
CA GLU A 80 2.74 -8.80 -1.81
C GLU A 80 2.35 -8.64 -3.28
N ALA A 81 2.17 -7.40 -3.72
CA ALA A 81 1.90 -7.04 -5.11
C ALA A 81 2.57 -5.71 -5.45
N SER A 82 2.81 -5.50 -6.75
CA SER A 82 3.09 -4.18 -7.32
C SER A 82 1.79 -3.62 -7.89
N VAL A 83 1.49 -2.36 -7.61
CA VAL A 83 0.29 -1.68 -8.12
C VAL A 83 0.71 -0.43 -8.87
N THR A 84 0.23 -0.27 -10.10
CA THR A 84 0.41 0.95 -10.87
C THR A 84 -0.93 1.66 -11.03
N ILE A 85 -1.01 2.90 -10.56
CA ILE A 85 -2.19 3.75 -10.66
C ILE A 85 -1.81 4.92 -11.58
N ASP A 86 -2.46 5.03 -12.74
CA ASP A 86 -2.19 6.10 -13.72
C ASP A 86 -0.70 6.31 -14.04
N GLY A 87 0.02 5.20 -14.26
CA GLY A 87 1.46 5.22 -14.57
C GLY A 87 2.39 5.38 -13.35
N VAL A 88 1.87 5.64 -12.14
CA VAL A 88 2.67 5.67 -10.91
C VAL A 88 2.70 4.28 -10.27
N THR A 89 3.89 3.68 -10.23
CA THR A 89 4.09 2.34 -9.67
C THR A 89 4.47 2.37 -8.19
N TYR A 90 3.72 1.62 -7.39
CA TYR A 90 3.97 1.29 -5.99
C TYR A 90 4.51 -0.14 -5.92
N PRO A 91 5.83 -0.34 -5.72
CA PRO A 91 6.45 -1.64 -5.93
C PRO A 91 6.10 -2.67 -4.84
N LYS A 92 5.63 -2.22 -3.68
CA LYS A 92 5.37 -3.09 -2.52
C LYS A 92 4.08 -2.71 -1.82
N VAL A 93 2.99 -3.40 -2.18
CA VAL A 93 1.65 -3.19 -1.66
C VAL A 93 1.12 -4.51 -1.09
N GLY A 94 0.48 -4.45 0.09
CA GLY A 94 -0.25 -5.59 0.64
C GLY A 94 -1.61 -5.73 -0.06
N LEU A 95 -1.78 -6.77 -0.87
CA LEU A 95 -3.04 -7.11 -1.52
C LEU A 95 -3.78 -8.18 -0.74
N ARG A 96 -5.10 -8.04 -0.58
CA ARG A 96 -5.97 -9.11 -0.08
C ARG A 96 -7.36 -9.03 -0.66
N LYS A 97 -8.09 -10.14 -0.60
CA LYS A 97 -9.52 -10.15 -0.88
C LYS A 97 -10.29 -9.29 0.15
N LYS A 98 -11.35 -8.64 -0.33
CA LYS A 98 -12.32 -7.90 0.47
C LYS A 98 -13.72 -8.41 0.12
N GLY A 99 -14.49 -8.81 1.12
CA GLY A 99 -15.85 -9.32 0.91
C GLY A 99 -16.46 -9.98 2.15
N PHE A 100 -17.79 -10.08 2.16
CA PHE A 100 -18.57 -10.87 3.12
C PHE A 100 -19.09 -12.14 2.43
N ILE A 101 -20.41 -12.30 2.27
CA ILE A 101 -21.09 -13.39 1.53
C ILE A 101 -21.13 -13.12 -0.01
N GLY A 102 -20.71 -11.93 -0.47
CA GLY A 102 -20.74 -11.55 -1.90
C GLY A 102 -19.62 -12.16 -2.77
N SER A 103 -19.90 -12.26 -4.08
CA SER A 103 -19.13 -12.88 -5.17
C SER A 103 -18.12 -13.96 -4.77
N GLN A 104 -18.67 -15.13 -4.46
CA GLN A 104 -17.94 -16.36 -4.24
C GLN A 104 -18.07 -17.24 -5.49
N GLY A 105 -17.34 -16.89 -6.56
CA GLY A 105 -17.29 -17.70 -7.78
C GLY A 105 -16.72 -19.09 -7.49
N THR A 106 -17.46 -20.11 -7.92
CA THR A 106 -17.07 -21.52 -7.96
C THR A 106 -17.00 -21.93 -9.43
N THR A 107 -15.91 -21.55 -10.10
CA THR A 107 -15.43 -22.41 -11.18
C THR A 107 -14.76 -23.62 -10.55
#